data_AF-A0A2V0Q4M3-F1
#
_entry.id   AF-A0A2V0Q4M3-F1
#
_cell.length_a   1.000
_cell.length_b   1.000
_cell.length_c   1.000
_cell.angle_alpha   90.00
_cell.angle_beta   90.00
_cell.angle_gamma   90.00
#
_symmetry.space_group_name_H-M   'P 1'
#
loop_
_entity.id
_entity.type
_entity.pdbx_description
1 polymer ?
#
loop_
_entity_poly.entity_id
_entity_poly.type
_entity_poly.pdbx_seq_one_letter_code
_entity_poly.pdbx_strand_id
1 'polypeptide(L)' 'MGGSHAQCAVDDIVEDPARKLVSTPAYMVAKSIGEAASGINKLVDRVLELTHEGDA' A
#
# COMPACT_ATOMS: atom_id res chain seq x y z
N MET A 1 -2.67 -10.51 17.89
CA MET A 1 -1.98 -9.94 16.71
C MET A 1 -0.80 -9.11 17.19
N GLY A 2 0.37 -9.23 16.55
CA GLY A 2 1.64 -8.64 17.02
C GLY A 2 2.23 -7.52 16.13
N GLY A 3 1.44 -6.94 15.23
CA GLY A 3 1.82 -5.77 14.43
C GLY A 3 1.28 -4.46 15.01
N SER A 4 1.80 -3.33 14.53
CA SER A 4 1.27 -1.99 14.85
C SER A 4 0.34 -1.54 13.72
N HIS A 5 -0.90 -1.20 14.05
CA HIS A 5 -1.83 -0.63 13.08
C HIS A 5 -1.47 0.84 12.80
N ALA A 6 -1.57 1.25 11.54
CA ALA A 6 -1.44 2.63 11.10
C ALA A 6 -2.71 3.02 10.35
N GLN A 7 -3.30 4.16 10.72
CA GLN A 7 -4.49 4.67 10.04
C GLN A 7 -4.09 5.17 8.64
N CYS A 8 -4.88 4.80 7.63
CA CYS A 8 -4.57 5.04 6.22
C CYS A 8 -5.86 5.37 5.46
N ALA A 9 -5.80 6.32 4.53
CA ALA A 9 -6.90 6.65 3.64
C ALA A 9 -7.06 5.60 2.53
N VAL A 10 -8.22 5.55 1.89
CA VAL A 10 -8.53 4.53 0.86
C VAL A 10 -7.63 4.64 -0.38
N ASP A 11 -7.21 5.84 -0.70
CA ASP A 11 -6.38 6.22 -1.84
C ASP A 11 -4.87 6.27 -1.51
N ASP A 12 -4.49 5.81 -0.31
CA ASP A 12 -3.13 5.85 0.18
C ASP A 12 -2.60 4.46 0.58
N ILE A 13 -1.30 4.41 0.91
CA ILE A 13 -0.58 3.21 1.31
C ILE A 13 0.24 3.45 2.58
N VAL A 14 0.52 2.38 3.31
CA VAL A 14 1.49 2.37 4.40
C VAL A 14 2.61 1.40 4.06
N GLU A 15 3.85 1.86 4.18
CA GLU A 15 5.06 1.07 3.96
C GLU A 15 5.84 0.88 5.27
N ASP A 16 6.36 -0.33 5.45
CA ASP A 16 7.43 -0.66 6.39
C ASP A 16 8.68 -1.01 5.58
N PRO A 17 9.62 -0.05 5.41
CA PRO A 17 10.81 -0.23 4.58
C PRO A 17 11.74 -1.30 5.15
N ALA A 18 11.80 -1.44 6.48
CA ALA A 18 12.68 -2.41 7.13
C ALA A 18 12.30 -3.86 6.80
N ARG A 19 11.02 -4.09 6.45
CA ARG A 19 10.47 -5.40 6.12
C ARG A 19 9.97 -5.50 4.68
N LYS A 20 10.14 -4.44 3.87
CA LYS A 20 9.62 -4.30 2.51
C LYS A 20 8.13 -4.65 2.41
N LEU A 21 7.34 -4.22 3.41
CA LEU A 21 5.91 -4.50 3.47
C LEU A 21 5.14 -3.25 3.06
N VAL A 22 4.27 -3.37 2.06
CA VAL A 22 3.37 -2.30 1.61
C VAL A 22 1.92 -2.76 1.78
N SER A 23 1.05 -1.90 2.29
CA SER A 23 -0.36 -2.21 2.54
C SER A 23 -1.28 -1.05 2.18
N THR A 24 -2.53 -1.34 1.79
CA THR A 24 -3.58 -0.36 1.50
C THR A 24 -4.93 -0.87 2.01
N PRO A 25 -5.88 -0.01 2.44
CA PRO A 25 -7.13 -0.46 3.03
C PRO A 25 -8.10 -1.18 2.07
N ALA A 26 -8.09 -0.83 0.79
CA ALA A 26 -9.04 -1.31 -0.21
C ALA A 26 -10.51 -1.26 0.31
N TYR A 27 -11.28 -2.33 0.13
CA TYR A 27 -12.69 -2.41 0.54
C TYR A 27 -12.93 -2.39 2.06
N MET A 28 -11.88 -2.37 2.90
CA MET A 28 -12.09 -2.07 4.33
C MET A 28 -12.58 -0.63 4.54
N VAL A 29 -12.31 0.28 3.59
CA VAL A 29 -12.70 1.69 3.65
C VAL A 29 -13.44 2.15 2.38
N ALA A 30 -13.10 1.61 1.20
CA ALA A 30 -13.65 2.04 -0.07
C ALA A 30 -15.18 1.85 -0.19
N LYS A 31 -15.84 2.83 -0.78
CA LYS A 31 -17.28 2.83 -1.11
C LYS A 31 -17.55 2.58 -2.59
N SER A 32 -16.51 2.60 -3.42
CA SER A 32 -16.62 2.30 -4.85
C SER A 32 -15.37 1.59 -5.36
N ILE A 33 -15.50 0.94 -6.52
CA ILE A 33 -14.38 0.29 -7.20
C ILE A 33 -13.28 1.29 -7.59
N GLY A 34 -13.64 2.54 -7.91
CA GLY A 34 -12.68 3.58 -8.28
C GLY A 34 -11.80 4.00 -7.10
N GLU A 35 -12.38 4.13 -5.91
CA GLU A 35 -11.62 4.42 -4.68
C GLU A 35 -10.66 3.28 -4.34
N ALA A 36 -11.13 2.04 -4.38
CA ALA A 36 -10.29 0.87 -4.13
C ALA A 36 -9.14 0.78 -5.15
N ALA A 37 -9.43 1.00 -6.44
CA ALA A 37 -8.43 0.98 -7.50
C ALA A 37 -7.32 2.03 -7.29
N SER A 38 -7.66 3.22 -6.80
CA SER A 38 -6.67 4.28 -6.53
C SER A 38 -5.59 3.83 -5.55
N GLY A 39 -5.98 3.30 -4.38
CA GLY A 39 -5.04 2.82 -3.37
C GLY A 39 -4.25 1.59 -3.83
N ILE A 40 -4.92 0.65 -4.52
CA ILE A 40 -4.28 -0.57 -5.05
C ILE A 40 -3.22 -0.23 -6.10
N ASN A 41 -3.51 0.66 -7.06
CA ASN A 41 -2.55 1.04 -8.09
C ASN A 41 -1.29 1.66 -7.45
N LYS A 42 -1.47 2.59 -6.51
CA LYS A 42 -0.36 3.19 -5.76
C LYS A 42 0.49 2.16 -5.01
N LEU A 43 -0.15 1.15 -4.42
CA LEU A 43 0.55 0.06 -3.75
C LEU A 43 1.39 -0.76 -4.73
N VAL A 44 0.83 -1.11 -5.88
CA VAL A 44 1.53 -1.91 -6.91
C VAL A 44 2.73 -1.13 -7.45
N ASP A 45 2.58 0.16 -7.74
CA ASP A 45 3.69 1.01 -8.19
C ASP A 45 4.83 1.00 -7.18
N ARG A 46 4.53 1.17 -5.89
CA ARG A 46 5.55 1.12 -4.83
C ARG A 46 6.22 -0.25 -4.70
N VAL A 47 5.47 -1.33 -4.87
CA VAL A 47 6.04 -2.69 -4.88
C VAL A 47 7.00 -2.87 -6.05
N LEU A 48 6.66 -2.37 -7.25
CA LEU A 48 7.55 -2.43 -8.41
C LEU A 48 8.84 -1.64 -8.17
N GLU A 49 8.75 -0.44 -7.59
CA GLU A 49 9.93 0.34 -7.20
C GLU A 49 10.86 -0.44 -6.25
N LEU A 50 10.29 -1.12 -5.25
CA LEU A 50 11.06 -1.95 -4.30
C LEU A 50 11.79 -3.13 -4.96
N THR A 51 11.32 -3.60 -6.14
CA THR A 51 12.00 -4.67 -6.90
C THR A 51 13.20 -4.18 -7.69
N HIS A 52 13.27 -2.87 -7.97
CA HIS A 52 14.35 -2.22 -8.72
C HIS A 52 15.32 -1.44 -7.83
N GLU A 53 15.09 -1.39 -6.51
CA GLU A 53 15.98 -0.80 -5.52
C GLU A 53 17.31 -1.59 -5.46
N GLY A 54 18.30 -1.12 -6.23
CA GLY A 54 19.63 -1.74 -6.35
C GLY A 54 20.14 -1.90 -7.79
N ASP A 55 19.32 -1.61 -8.80
CA ASP A 55 19.65 -1.76 -10.23
C ASP A 55 20.51 -0.59 -10.80
N ALA A 56 21.31 0.08 -9.95
CA ALA A 56 22.19 1.21 -10.33
C ALA A 56 23.68 0.86 -10.22
#